data_AF-A0A4U7KX12-F1
#
_entry.id   AF-A0A4U7KX12-F1
#
_cell.length_a   1.000
_cell.length_b   1.000
_cell.length_c   1.000
_cell.angle_alpha   90.00
_cell.angle_beta   90.00
_cell.angle_gamma   90.00
#
_symmetry.space_group_name_H-M   'P 1'
#
loop_
_entity.id
_entity.type
_entity.pdbx_description
1 polymer ?
#
loop_
_entity_poly.entity_id
_entity_poly.type
_entity_poly.pdbx_seq_one_letter_code
_entity_poly.pdbx_strand_id
1 'polypeptide(L)'
;MALSIFVPIGYVATLVVSMLVFSRIYRRRSALNLAKSYQPWFPEGHEARDIYQTLVAADPPAPEAVLKAALLNRAMTDVRRIMRMRDDKQALGTLLQKGSIGDETMARFTLAEKELEAEILDVVSEANTFREGWGQLIFPTASEMVAHLKHKEIYYDIQRQRAAEVKRLEDEGKPIPKANVELPPLVTPPGTKIEIQGGPQGAPGGPTPPGGPGGPADGPNGQGISLPMTGSGADARVTLPNGQQIHPAQLAALMQGPLPPNLPPQQAAMLMQARAQLVALQEQAMAQQQQKSASVEAPESTTTSSNQPEAGSDAAAAATAAAKTVTVEDGEDA
;
A
#
# COMPACT_ATOMS: atom_id res chain seq x y z
N MET A 1 -24.64 -66.84 22.48
CA MET A 1 -23.66 -66.65 21.40
C MET A 1 -23.18 -65.21 21.46
N ALA A 2 -22.06 -64.92 22.14
CA ALA A 2 -21.54 -63.56 22.23
C ALA A 2 -20.86 -63.20 20.91
N LEU A 3 -21.38 -62.18 20.21
CA LEU A 3 -20.71 -61.61 19.04
C LEU A 3 -19.43 -60.94 19.51
N SER A 4 -18.31 -61.41 18.97
CA SER A 4 -16.97 -60.91 19.27
C SER A 4 -16.88 -59.39 19.03
N ILE A 5 -16.32 -58.65 19.98
CA ILE A 5 -16.11 -57.19 19.89
C ILE A 5 -15.23 -56.78 18.68
N PHE A 6 -14.48 -57.73 18.13
CA PHE A 6 -13.70 -57.52 16.90
C PHE A 6 -14.58 -57.34 15.67
N VAL A 7 -15.80 -57.86 15.64
CA VAL A 7 -16.73 -57.73 14.51
C VAL A 7 -17.17 -56.27 14.28
N PRO A 8 -17.69 -55.53 15.29
CA PRO A 8 -18.03 -54.12 15.09
C PRO A 8 -16.79 -53.24 14.83
N ILE A 9 -15.65 -53.55 15.45
CA ILE A 9 -14.40 -52.82 15.19
C ILE A 9 -13.94 -53.03 13.74
N GLY A 10 -13.97 -54.26 13.25
CA GLY A 10 -13.60 -54.59 11.86
C GLY A 10 -14.53 -53.92 10.84
N TYR A 11 -15.82 -53.82 11.14
CA TYR A 11 -16.79 -53.09 10.31
C TYR A 11 -16.46 -51.59 10.22
N VAL A 12 -16.19 -50.94 11.35
CA VAL A 12 -15.81 -49.51 11.36
C VAL A 12 -14.48 -49.31 10.65
N ALA A 13 -13.48 -50.18 10.88
CA ALA A 13 -12.18 -50.09 10.21
C ALA A 13 -12.31 -50.21 8.68
N THR A 14 -13.12 -51.14 8.18
CA THR A 14 -13.37 -51.27 6.73
C THR A 14 -14.13 -50.07 6.16
N LEU A 15 -15.08 -49.49 6.89
CA LEU A 15 -15.73 -48.23 6.47
C LEU A 15 -14.74 -47.06 6.41
N VAL A 16 -13.88 -46.91 7.42
CA VAL A 16 -12.87 -45.84 7.43
C VAL A 16 -11.87 -46.01 6.29
N VAL A 17 -11.35 -47.22 6.07
CA VAL A 17 -10.40 -47.49 4.98
C VAL A 17 -11.05 -47.23 3.62
N SER A 18 -12.27 -47.73 3.39
CA SER A 18 -12.98 -47.50 2.12
C SER A 18 -13.29 -46.01 1.89
N MET A 19 -13.69 -45.28 2.94
CA MET A 19 -13.91 -43.83 2.89
C MET A 19 -12.62 -43.06 2.59
N LEU A 20 -11.49 -43.43 3.20
CA LEU A 20 -10.20 -42.78 2.96
C LEU A 20 -9.70 -43.04 1.53
N VAL A 21 -9.81 -44.27 1.04
CA VAL A 21 -9.44 -44.63 -0.34
C VAL A 21 -10.31 -43.86 -1.33
N PHE A 22 -11.64 -43.84 -1.12
CA PHE A 22 -12.56 -43.09 -1.96
C PHE A 22 -12.27 -41.59 -1.94
N SER A 23 -12.09 -40.99 -0.76
CA SER A 23 -11.77 -39.57 -0.58
C SER A 23 -10.48 -39.19 -1.30
N ARG A 24 -9.43 -40.03 -1.20
CA ARG A 24 -8.16 -39.81 -1.89
C ARG A 24 -8.31 -39.88 -3.41
N ILE A 25 -9.03 -40.87 -3.94
CA ILE A 25 -9.27 -41.02 -5.39
C ILE A 25 -10.12 -39.87 -5.91
N TYR A 26 -11.20 -39.51 -5.20
CA TYR A 26 -12.10 -38.43 -5.58
C TYR A 26 -11.38 -37.07 -5.58
N ARG A 27 -10.64 -36.72 -4.51
CA ARG A 27 -9.86 -35.47 -4.46
C ARG A 27 -8.80 -35.43 -5.55
N ARG A 28 -8.12 -36.55 -5.83
CA ARG A 28 -7.13 -36.62 -6.92
C ARG A 28 -7.79 -36.42 -8.29
N ARG A 29 -8.92 -37.05 -8.57
CA ARG A 29 -9.65 -36.86 -9.84
C ARG A 29 -10.22 -35.46 -9.97
N SER A 30 -10.77 -34.90 -8.90
CA SER A 30 -11.28 -33.52 -8.86
C SER A 30 -10.18 -32.52 -9.17
N ALA A 31 -9.00 -32.65 -8.53
CA ALA A 31 -7.85 -31.80 -8.83
C ALA A 31 -7.35 -31.93 -10.27
N LEU A 32 -7.33 -33.15 -10.83
CA LEU A 32 -6.96 -33.37 -12.23
C LEU A 32 -7.96 -32.77 -13.22
N ASN A 33 -9.26 -32.83 -12.92
CA ASN A 33 -10.28 -32.22 -13.76
C ASN A 33 -10.16 -30.69 -13.74
N LEU A 34 -9.91 -30.09 -12.57
CA LEU A 34 -9.66 -28.66 -12.45
C LEU A 34 -8.41 -28.24 -13.23
N ALA A 35 -7.34 -29.03 -13.18
CA ALA A 35 -6.12 -28.79 -13.95
C ALA A 35 -6.33 -28.89 -15.47
N LYS A 36 -7.18 -29.81 -15.95
CA LYS A 36 -7.52 -29.92 -17.38
C LYS A 36 -8.37 -28.76 -17.88
N SER A 37 -9.20 -28.21 -17.00
CA SER A 37 -10.05 -27.04 -17.27
C SER A 37 -9.33 -25.71 -17.01
N TYR A 38 -8.05 -25.76 -16.65
CA TYR A 38 -7.24 -24.59 -16.36
C TYR A 38 -7.05 -23.75 -17.63
N GLN A 39 -7.52 -22.51 -17.56
CA GLN A 39 -7.22 -21.45 -18.51
C GLN A 39 -6.71 -20.28 -17.66
N PRO A 40 -5.54 -19.69 -18.00
CA PRO A 40 -5.04 -18.51 -17.29
C PRO A 40 -6.09 -17.39 -17.31
N TRP A 41 -6.30 -16.74 -16.17
CA TRP A 41 -7.27 -15.64 -16.08
C TRP A 41 -6.86 -14.45 -16.95
N PHE A 42 -5.55 -14.20 -17.05
CA PHE A 42 -4.96 -13.20 -17.93
C PHE A 42 -4.37 -13.88 -19.17
N PRO A 43 -5.03 -13.79 -20.35
CA PRO A 43 -4.60 -14.50 -21.55
C PRO A 43 -3.31 -13.92 -22.17
N GLU A 44 -2.98 -12.67 -21.84
CA GLU A 44 -1.81 -11.95 -22.35
C GLU A 44 -0.47 -12.48 -21.80
N GLY A 45 -0.49 -13.45 -20.88
CA GLY A 45 0.73 -13.94 -20.22
C GLY A 45 1.36 -12.86 -19.33
N HIS A 46 2.53 -13.12 -18.74
CA HIS A 46 3.24 -12.15 -17.88
C HIS A 46 4.53 -11.64 -18.53
N GLU A 47 4.41 -10.94 -19.65
CA GLU A 47 5.55 -10.46 -20.45
C GLU A 47 6.62 -9.72 -19.60
N ALA A 48 6.23 -8.81 -18.70
CA ALA A 48 7.18 -8.06 -17.87
C ALA A 48 8.02 -8.95 -16.94
N ARG A 49 7.49 -10.11 -16.53
CA ARG A 49 8.20 -11.11 -15.71
C ARG A 49 9.15 -11.91 -16.58
N ASP A 50 8.70 -12.32 -17.77
CA ASP A 50 9.52 -13.05 -18.72
C ASP A 50 10.72 -12.19 -19.18
N ILE A 51 10.51 -10.89 -19.43
CA ILE A 51 11.58 -9.92 -19.72
C ILE A 51 12.56 -9.84 -18.54
N TYR A 52 12.06 -9.72 -17.30
CA TYR A 52 12.94 -9.67 -16.14
C TYR A 52 13.75 -10.97 -15.97
N GLN A 53 13.12 -12.14 -16.08
CA GLN A 53 13.79 -13.43 -15.96
C GLN A 53 14.83 -13.66 -17.07
N THR A 54 14.54 -13.22 -18.29
CA THR A 54 15.51 -13.28 -19.39
C THR A 54 16.69 -12.33 -19.15
N LEU A 55 16.47 -11.14 -18.59
CA LEU A 55 17.54 -10.22 -18.19
C LEU A 55 18.40 -10.76 -17.04
N VAL A 56 17.79 -11.46 -16.07
CA VAL A 56 18.51 -12.12 -14.97
C VAL A 56 19.33 -13.31 -15.49
N ALA A 57 18.82 -14.05 -16.47
CA ALA A 57 19.51 -15.19 -17.07
C ALA A 57 20.51 -14.82 -18.18
N ALA A 58 20.58 -13.55 -18.58
CA ALA A 58 21.45 -13.09 -19.65
C ALA A 58 22.94 -13.16 -19.26
N ASP A 59 23.78 -13.55 -20.23
CA ASP A 59 25.24 -13.54 -20.13
C ASP A 59 25.80 -12.74 -21.33
N PRO A 60 26.45 -11.57 -21.13
CA PRO A 60 26.92 -10.98 -19.87
C PRO A 60 25.80 -10.44 -18.95
N PRO A 61 26.06 -10.31 -17.64
CA PRO A 61 25.05 -9.89 -16.67
C PRO A 61 24.54 -8.47 -16.97
N ALA A 62 23.23 -8.30 -16.99
CA ALA A 62 22.60 -7.01 -17.19
C ALA A 62 22.98 -6.02 -16.07
N PRO A 63 23.13 -4.72 -16.37
CA PRO A 63 23.40 -3.72 -15.35
C PRO A 63 22.30 -3.69 -14.27
N GLU A 64 22.70 -3.53 -13.02
CA GLU A 64 21.77 -3.53 -11.87
C GLU A 64 20.66 -2.47 -12.01
N ALA A 65 20.96 -1.31 -12.62
CA ALA A 65 19.97 -0.26 -12.88
C ALA A 65 18.85 -0.74 -13.83
N VAL A 66 19.20 -1.54 -14.85
CA VAL A 66 18.24 -2.12 -15.80
C VAL A 66 17.40 -3.19 -15.11
N LEU A 67 18.00 -4.03 -14.26
CA LEU A 67 17.28 -5.04 -13.49
C LEU A 67 16.27 -4.42 -12.53
N LYS A 68 16.64 -3.35 -11.81
CA LYS A 68 15.73 -2.60 -10.94
C LYS A 68 14.58 -1.97 -11.72
N ALA A 69 14.86 -1.40 -12.88
CA ALA A 69 13.83 -0.83 -13.75
C ALA A 69 12.88 -1.91 -14.30
N ALA A 70 13.41 -3.07 -14.68
CA ALA A 70 12.62 -4.22 -15.13
C ALA A 70 11.74 -4.78 -14.01
N LEU A 71 12.27 -4.92 -12.79
CA LEU A 71 11.48 -5.34 -11.62
C LEU A 71 10.36 -4.34 -11.29
N LEU A 72 10.63 -3.05 -11.41
CA LEU A 72 9.61 -2.01 -11.24
C LEU A 72 8.52 -2.11 -12.32
N ASN A 73 8.88 -2.47 -13.57
CA ASN A 73 7.92 -2.68 -14.65
C ASN A 73 7.06 -3.94 -14.44
N ARG A 74 7.67 -5.00 -13.89
CA ARG A 74 6.96 -6.19 -13.39
C ARG A 74 5.93 -5.79 -12.33
N ALA A 75 6.35 -5.06 -11.28
CA ALA A 75 5.47 -4.56 -10.23
C ALA A 75 4.34 -3.64 -10.77
N MET A 76 4.61 -2.78 -11.75
CA MET A 76 3.57 -1.96 -12.39
C MET A 76 2.52 -2.80 -13.11
N THR A 77 2.93 -3.91 -13.74
CA THR A 77 2.02 -4.84 -14.41
C THR A 77 1.15 -5.56 -13.38
N ASP A 78 1.73 -5.98 -12.26
CA ASP A 78 0.98 -6.57 -11.14
C ASP A 78 -0.03 -5.59 -10.56
N VAL A 79 0.32 -4.32 -10.37
CA VAL A 79 -0.64 -3.30 -9.90
C VAL A 79 -1.83 -3.18 -10.84
N ARG A 80 -1.61 -3.13 -12.16
CA ARG A 80 -2.71 -3.10 -13.14
C ARG A 80 -3.61 -4.32 -13.02
N ARG A 81 -3.03 -5.50 -12.80
CA ARG A 81 -3.79 -6.74 -12.57
C ARG A 81 -4.56 -6.70 -11.27
N ILE A 82 -3.99 -6.20 -10.18
CA ILE A 82 -4.67 -6.05 -8.88
C ILE A 82 -5.90 -5.15 -9.04
N MET A 83 -5.75 -4.00 -9.72
CA MET A 83 -6.87 -3.10 -9.96
C MET A 83 -7.99 -3.80 -10.75
N ARG A 84 -7.64 -4.50 -11.84
CA ARG A 84 -8.60 -5.25 -12.65
C ARG A 84 -9.26 -6.38 -11.87
N MET A 85 -8.51 -7.18 -11.11
CA MET A 85 -9.04 -8.26 -10.27
C MET A 85 -10.03 -7.74 -9.24
N ARG A 86 -9.73 -6.60 -8.60
CA ARG A 86 -10.61 -6.01 -7.60
C ARG A 86 -11.96 -5.60 -8.22
N ASP A 87 -11.92 -4.98 -9.38
CA ASP A 87 -13.11 -4.54 -10.09
C ASP A 87 -13.91 -5.76 -10.60
N ASP A 88 -13.23 -6.77 -11.15
CA ASP A 88 -13.82 -8.04 -11.58
C ASP A 88 -14.47 -8.80 -10.40
N LYS A 89 -13.85 -8.82 -9.22
CA LYS A 89 -14.38 -9.50 -8.01
C LYS A 89 -15.78 -8.99 -7.64
N GLN A 90 -15.98 -7.66 -7.71
CA GLN A 90 -17.27 -7.05 -7.42
C GLN A 90 -18.32 -7.41 -8.49
N ALA A 91 -17.93 -7.37 -9.76
CA ALA A 91 -18.82 -7.73 -10.87
C ALA A 91 -19.22 -9.21 -10.84
N LEU A 92 -18.25 -10.11 -10.63
CA LEU A 92 -18.46 -11.56 -10.56
C LEU A 92 -19.37 -11.95 -9.38
N GLY A 93 -19.22 -11.31 -8.22
CA GLY A 93 -20.10 -11.53 -7.08
C GLY A 93 -21.58 -11.29 -7.42
N THR A 94 -21.86 -10.24 -8.19
CA THR A 94 -23.22 -9.92 -8.64
C THR A 94 -23.72 -10.92 -9.69
N LEU A 95 -22.86 -11.34 -10.62
CA LEU A 95 -23.21 -12.31 -11.68
C LEU A 95 -23.45 -13.71 -11.12
N LEU A 96 -22.73 -14.11 -10.07
CA LEU A 96 -22.92 -15.40 -9.40
C LEU A 96 -24.27 -15.47 -8.69
N GLN A 97 -24.66 -14.40 -7.99
CA GLN A 97 -25.99 -14.31 -7.35
C GLN A 97 -27.14 -14.38 -8.36
N LYS A 98 -26.92 -13.88 -9.59
CA LYS A 98 -27.89 -13.95 -10.69
C LYS A 98 -27.91 -15.32 -11.40
N GLY A 99 -26.97 -16.21 -11.09
CA GLY A 99 -26.84 -17.51 -11.75
C GLY A 99 -26.38 -17.43 -13.21
N SER A 100 -25.90 -16.27 -13.67
CA SER A 100 -25.43 -16.08 -15.05
C SER A 100 -24.02 -16.62 -15.29
N ILE A 101 -23.33 -17.02 -14.23
CA ILE A 101 -21.97 -17.59 -14.28
C ILE A 101 -21.91 -18.84 -13.40
N GLY A 102 -21.11 -19.83 -13.80
CA GLY A 102 -20.94 -21.08 -13.04
C GLY A 102 -19.89 -20.96 -11.92
N ASP A 103 -20.01 -21.83 -10.91
CA ASP A 103 -19.08 -21.90 -9.77
C ASP A 103 -17.62 -22.17 -10.20
N GLU A 104 -17.43 -22.86 -11.32
CA GLU A 104 -16.12 -23.12 -11.91
C GLU A 104 -15.37 -21.82 -12.24
N THR A 105 -16.06 -20.78 -12.74
CA THR A 105 -15.40 -19.50 -13.03
C THR A 105 -14.98 -18.79 -11.74
N MET A 106 -15.77 -18.91 -10.68
CA MET A 106 -15.42 -18.34 -9.37
C MET A 106 -14.22 -19.07 -8.75
N ALA A 107 -14.15 -20.39 -8.90
CA ALA A 107 -12.99 -21.18 -8.49
C ALA A 107 -11.73 -20.77 -9.26
N ARG A 108 -11.83 -20.56 -10.57
CA ARG A 108 -10.71 -20.05 -11.40
C ARG A 108 -10.26 -18.66 -11.00
N PHE A 109 -11.21 -17.75 -10.75
CA PHE A 109 -10.89 -16.40 -10.28
C PHE A 109 -10.13 -16.45 -8.95
N THR A 110 -10.57 -17.29 -8.02
CA THR A 110 -9.90 -17.47 -6.72
C THR A 110 -8.49 -18.04 -6.88
N LEU A 111 -8.28 -18.97 -7.81
CA LEU A 111 -6.96 -19.51 -8.13
C LEU A 111 -6.04 -18.42 -8.70
N ALA A 112 -6.54 -17.59 -9.62
CA ALA A 112 -5.80 -16.47 -10.18
C ALA A 112 -5.48 -15.39 -9.14
N GLU A 113 -6.37 -15.15 -8.16
CA GLU A 113 -6.10 -14.27 -7.02
C GLU A 113 -4.91 -14.81 -6.20
N LYS A 114 -4.85 -16.12 -5.96
CA LYS A 114 -3.72 -16.75 -5.25
C LYS A 114 -2.42 -16.74 -6.04
N GLU A 115 -2.49 -16.92 -7.35
CA GLU A 115 -1.33 -16.81 -8.24
C GLU A 115 -0.75 -15.38 -8.22
N LEU A 116 -1.62 -14.37 -8.29
CA LEU A 116 -1.21 -12.97 -8.20
C LEU A 116 -0.65 -12.61 -6.81
N GLU A 117 -1.24 -13.12 -5.72
CA GLU A 117 -0.70 -12.96 -4.37
C GLU A 117 0.72 -13.57 -4.25
N ALA A 118 0.94 -14.74 -4.84
CA ALA A 118 2.25 -15.38 -4.84
C ALA A 118 3.28 -14.56 -5.64
N GLU A 119 2.88 -14.03 -6.80
CA GLU A 119 3.72 -13.16 -7.63
C GLU A 119 4.11 -11.87 -6.88
N ILE A 120 3.17 -11.24 -6.17
CA ILE A 120 3.44 -10.07 -5.33
C ILE A 120 4.49 -10.37 -4.26
N LEU A 121 4.37 -11.51 -3.58
CA LEU A 121 5.34 -11.94 -2.57
C LEU A 121 6.73 -12.20 -3.18
N ASP A 122 6.77 -12.79 -4.36
CA ASP A 122 8.01 -13.02 -5.11
C ASP A 122 8.70 -11.69 -5.43
N VAL A 123 7.99 -10.72 -6.01
CA VAL A 123 8.48 -9.37 -6.33
C VAL A 123 8.96 -8.63 -5.08
N VAL A 124 8.23 -8.72 -3.96
CA VAL A 124 8.66 -8.12 -2.67
C VAL A 124 9.96 -8.76 -2.19
N SER A 125 10.06 -10.09 -2.27
CA SER A 125 11.26 -10.81 -1.84
C SER A 125 12.47 -10.46 -2.70
N GLU A 126 12.31 -10.40 -4.03
CA GLU A 126 13.34 -10.00 -4.98
C GLU A 126 13.78 -8.55 -4.77
N ALA A 127 12.84 -7.63 -4.56
CA ALA A 127 13.16 -6.23 -4.26
C ALA A 127 14.05 -6.12 -2.99
N ASN A 128 13.76 -6.92 -1.97
CA ASN A 128 14.57 -6.96 -0.75
C ASN A 128 15.99 -7.51 -0.98
N THR A 129 16.20 -8.33 -2.02
CA THR A 129 17.55 -8.80 -2.40
C THR A 129 18.41 -7.68 -3.00
N PHE A 130 17.80 -6.73 -3.71
CA PHE A 130 18.51 -5.57 -4.24
C PHE A 130 18.80 -4.53 -3.16
N ARG A 131 17.82 -4.23 -2.30
CA ARG A 131 17.95 -3.32 -1.16
C ARG A 131 16.97 -3.71 -0.07
N GLU A 132 17.48 -3.86 1.14
CA GLU A 132 16.66 -4.11 2.33
C GLU A 132 15.59 -3.03 2.49
N GLY A 133 14.35 -3.45 2.74
CA GLY A 133 13.19 -2.55 2.91
C GLY A 133 12.59 -2.03 1.60
N TRP A 134 13.20 -2.27 0.44
CA TRP A 134 12.64 -1.80 -0.84
C TRP A 134 11.33 -2.51 -1.20
N GLY A 135 11.14 -3.75 -0.76
CA GLY A 135 9.90 -4.50 -0.98
C GLY A 135 8.65 -3.82 -0.40
N GLN A 136 8.77 -3.00 0.65
CA GLN A 136 7.64 -2.22 1.20
C GLN A 136 7.28 -1.01 0.35
N LEU A 137 8.24 -0.48 -0.41
CA LEU A 137 8.11 0.76 -1.18
C LEU A 137 7.81 0.52 -2.67
N ILE A 138 8.16 -0.65 -3.21
CA ILE A 138 8.07 -0.93 -4.64
C ILE A 138 6.63 -0.85 -5.17
N PHE A 139 5.66 -1.44 -4.47
CA PHE A 139 4.26 -1.43 -4.89
C PHE A 139 3.56 -0.07 -4.76
N PRO A 140 3.73 0.69 -3.66
CA PRO A 140 3.28 2.08 -3.60
C PRO A 140 3.86 2.94 -4.74
N THR A 141 5.16 2.82 -4.99
CA THR A 141 5.83 3.56 -6.08
C THR A 141 5.29 3.14 -7.45
N ALA A 142 5.12 1.84 -7.69
CA ALA A 142 4.54 1.33 -8.92
C ALA A 142 3.09 1.79 -9.13
N SER A 143 2.31 1.90 -8.06
CA SER A 143 0.94 2.43 -8.10
C SER A 143 0.90 3.89 -8.57
N GLU A 144 1.76 4.74 -8.02
CA GLU A 144 1.86 6.14 -8.46
C GLU A 144 2.32 6.23 -9.93
N MET A 145 3.26 5.38 -10.35
CA MET A 145 3.71 5.33 -11.74
C MET A 145 2.60 4.90 -12.70
N VAL A 146 1.81 3.88 -12.34
CA VAL A 146 0.66 3.43 -13.14
C VAL A 146 -0.40 4.53 -13.23
N ALA A 147 -0.68 5.23 -12.13
CA ALA A 147 -1.60 6.37 -12.13
C ALA A 147 -1.10 7.51 -13.04
N HIS A 148 0.19 7.84 -12.95
CA HIS A 148 0.82 8.85 -13.80
C HIS A 148 0.77 8.47 -15.29
N LEU A 149 1.08 7.21 -15.63
CA LEU A 149 1.00 6.72 -17.01
C LEU A 149 -0.42 6.81 -17.56
N LYS A 150 -1.43 6.47 -16.75
CA LYS A 150 -2.84 6.61 -17.14
C LYS A 150 -3.23 8.07 -17.40
N HIS A 151 -2.79 9.00 -16.54
CA HIS A 151 -3.03 10.43 -16.78
C HIS A 151 -2.32 10.94 -18.04
N LYS A 152 -1.09 10.48 -18.28
CA LYS A 152 -0.31 10.82 -19.47
C LYS A 152 -0.98 10.31 -20.75
N GLU A 153 -1.49 9.07 -20.74
CA GLU A 153 -2.26 8.50 -21.85
C GLU A 153 -3.50 9.32 -22.18
N ILE A 154 -4.33 9.62 -21.17
CA ILE A 154 -5.53 10.46 -21.32
C ILE A 154 -5.16 11.83 -21.89
N TYR A 155 -4.07 12.44 -21.40
CA TYR A 155 -3.62 13.74 -21.87
C TYR A 155 -3.29 13.73 -23.37
N TYR A 156 -2.52 12.73 -23.86
CA TYR A 156 -2.20 12.63 -25.28
C TYR A 156 -3.40 12.26 -26.13
N ASP A 157 -4.30 11.41 -25.61
CA ASP A 157 -5.53 11.04 -26.31
C ASP A 157 -6.45 12.24 -26.53
N ILE A 158 -6.51 13.20 -25.60
CA ILE A 158 -7.26 14.45 -25.80
C ILE A 158 -6.74 15.22 -27.02
N GLN A 159 -5.41 15.31 -27.19
CA GLN A 159 -4.82 15.97 -28.36
C GLN A 159 -5.15 15.23 -29.66
N ARG A 160 -5.07 13.89 -29.64
CA ARG A 160 -5.39 13.04 -30.79
C ARG A 160 -6.86 13.11 -31.18
N GLN A 161 -7.77 13.03 -30.22
CA GLN A 161 -9.21 13.14 -30.43
C GLN A 161 -9.59 14.53 -30.95
N ARG A 162 -8.96 15.58 -30.43
CA ARG A 162 -9.15 16.95 -30.94
C ARG A 162 -8.75 17.05 -32.41
N ALA A 163 -7.58 16.54 -32.80
CA ALA A 163 -7.15 16.58 -34.20
C ALA A 163 -8.09 15.80 -35.13
N ALA A 164 -8.56 14.63 -34.68
CA ALA A 164 -9.54 13.83 -35.43
C ALA A 164 -10.89 14.54 -35.59
N GLU A 165 -11.37 15.19 -34.53
CA GLU A 165 -12.63 15.93 -34.55
C GLU A 165 -12.53 17.19 -35.42
N VAL A 166 -11.42 17.92 -35.36
CA VAL A 166 -11.17 19.08 -36.25
C VAL A 166 -11.23 18.64 -37.70
N LYS A 167 -10.52 17.57 -38.06
CA LYS A 167 -10.56 17.02 -39.43
C LYS A 167 -11.98 16.63 -39.86
N ARG A 168 -12.73 15.96 -38.98
CA ARG A 168 -14.13 15.59 -39.25
C ARG A 168 -14.99 16.83 -39.51
N LEU A 169 -14.81 17.89 -38.74
CA LEU A 169 -15.58 19.13 -38.89
C LEU A 169 -15.17 19.92 -40.15
N GLU A 170 -13.89 19.87 -40.53
CA GLU A 170 -13.39 20.41 -41.80
C GLU A 170 -14.01 19.68 -43.01
N ASP A 171 -14.04 18.35 -42.97
CA ASP A 171 -14.67 17.52 -44.02
C ASP A 171 -16.18 17.79 -44.13
N GLU A 172 -16.85 18.07 -43.00
CA GLU A 172 -18.27 18.42 -42.93
C GLU A 172 -18.57 19.91 -43.20
N GLY A 173 -17.55 20.75 -43.40
CA GLY A 173 -17.69 22.19 -43.65
C GLY A 173 -18.26 22.99 -42.45
N LYS A 174 -18.16 22.45 -41.23
CA LYS A 174 -18.68 23.06 -39.99
C LYS A 174 -17.60 23.93 -39.32
N PRO A 175 -17.99 24.97 -38.56
CA PRO A 175 -17.03 25.83 -37.89
C PRO A 175 -16.25 25.06 -36.82
N ILE A 176 -14.92 25.20 -36.85
CA ILE A 176 -14.02 24.55 -35.90
C ILE A 176 -14.13 25.24 -34.52
N PRO A 177 -14.52 24.52 -33.45
CA PRO A 177 -14.58 25.09 -32.11
C PRO A 177 -13.16 25.41 -31.62
N LYS A 178 -12.94 26.66 -31.20
CA LYS A 178 -11.68 27.06 -30.57
C LYS A 178 -11.55 26.42 -29.18
N ALA A 179 -10.37 25.91 -28.87
CA ALA A 179 -10.05 25.38 -27.55
C ALA A 179 -10.16 26.50 -26.49
N ASN A 180 -11.05 26.35 -25.51
CA ASN A 180 -11.08 27.28 -24.36
C ASN A 180 -10.02 26.94 -23.31
N VAL A 181 -9.44 25.73 -23.38
CA VAL A 181 -8.40 25.24 -22.48
C VAL A 181 -7.24 24.76 -23.34
N GLU A 182 -6.14 25.51 -23.29
CA GLU A 182 -4.86 25.06 -23.83
C GLU A 182 -4.24 24.08 -22.84
N LEU A 183 -3.84 22.91 -23.34
CA LEU A 183 -3.25 21.88 -22.51
C LEU A 183 -1.80 22.29 -22.21
N PRO A 184 -1.41 22.46 -20.92
CA PRO A 184 -0.04 22.85 -20.58
C PRO A 184 0.93 21.73 -21.00
N PRO A 185 2.12 22.05 -21.55
CA PRO A 185 3.06 21.04 -22.00
C PRO A 185 3.49 20.12 -20.84
N LEU A 186 3.35 18.81 -21.01
CA LEU A 186 3.74 17.81 -20.00
C LEU A 186 5.26 17.70 -19.78
N VAL A 187 6.04 18.23 -20.72
CA VAL A 187 7.50 18.28 -20.60
C VAL A 187 7.84 19.63 -19.99
N THR A 188 8.22 19.64 -18.71
CA THR A 188 9.00 20.76 -18.17
C THR A 188 10.25 20.87 -19.05
N PRO A 189 10.51 22.02 -19.68
CA PRO A 189 11.76 22.21 -20.42
C PRO A 189 12.96 21.84 -19.55
N PRO A 190 14.00 21.18 -20.11
CA PRO A 190 15.24 20.97 -19.38
C PRO A 190 15.71 22.32 -18.81
N GLY A 191 15.92 22.37 -17.49
CA GLY A 191 16.21 23.60 -16.75
C GLY A 191 15.13 24.09 -15.78
N THR A 192 13.96 23.43 -15.72
CA THR A 192 12.94 23.77 -14.71
C THR A 192 13.38 23.26 -13.33
N LYS A 193 13.97 24.13 -12.51
CA LYS A 193 14.28 23.83 -11.11
C LYS A 193 12.97 23.67 -10.33
N ILE A 194 12.63 22.43 -9.98
CA ILE A 194 11.61 22.15 -8.97
C ILE A 194 12.27 22.46 -7.62
N GLU A 195 12.07 23.68 -7.12
CA GLU A 195 12.43 24.02 -5.75
C GLU A 195 11.48 23.28 -4.81
N ILE A 196 11.92 22.12 -4.33
CA ILE A 196 11.32 21.49 -3.16
C ILE A 196 11.61 22.44 -2.01
N GLN A 197 10.59 23.19 -1.56
CA GLN A 197 10.71 24.11 -0.43
C GLN A 197 11.03 23.30 0.83
N GLY A 198 12.33 23.10 1.06
CA GLY A 198 12.87 22.58 2.30
C GLY A 198 12.44 23.51 3.43
N GLY A 199 11.92 22.93 4.51
CA GLY A 199 11.56 23.64 5.72
C GLY A 199 12.71 24.54 6.22
N PRO A 200 12.39 25.65 6.89
CA PRO A 200 13.33 26.75 7.09
C PRO A 200 14.53 26.33 7.93
N GLN A 201 15.66 26.13 7.25
CA GLN A 201 16.98 25.98 7.86
C GLN A 201 17.62 27.36 7.95
N GLY A 202 18.13 27.65 9.16
CA GLY A 202 18.42 28.98 9.65
C GLY A 202 19.45 29.79 8.86
N ALA A 203 19.23 31.10 8.87
CA ALA A 203 20.21 32.13 8.55
C ALA A 203 20.21 33.20 9.68
N PRO A 204 21.31 33.95 9.84
CA PRO A 204 21.82 34.34 11.15
C PRO A 204 21.44 35.77 11.60
N GLY A 205 21.30 35.95 12.91
CA GLY A 205 21.65 37.17 13.65
C GLY A 205 20.79 38.44 13.44
N GLY A 206 19.92 38.75 14.41
CA GLY A 206 19.28 40.05 14.58
C GLY A 206 18.49 40.14 15.90
N PRO A 207 18.41 41.31 16.57
CA PRO A 207 18.37 41.39 18.04
C PRO A 207 16.97 41.23 18.66
N THR A 208 16.98 40.69 19.88
CA THR A 208 15.87 40.49 20.82
C THR A 208 15.24 41.78 21.36
N PRO A 209 13.93 41.78 21.66
CA PRO A 209 13.33 42.58 22.74
C PRO A 209 12.74 41.72 23.88
N PRO A 210 12.45 42.32 25.06
CA PRO A 210 12.63 41.68 26.37
C PRO A 210 11.35 41.26 27.13
N GLY A 211 11.49 40.28 28.04
CA GLY A 211 10.74 40.04 29.31
C GLY A 211 9.26 39.64 29.20
N GLY A 212 8.81 38.41 29.53
CA GLY A 212 8.67 37.79 30.87
C GLY A 212 7.15 37.63 31.21
N PRO A 213 6.65 36.76 32.15
CA PRO A 213 7.33 35.91 33.13
C PRO A 213 6.95 34.41 33.07
N GLY A 214 7.66 33.58 33.84
CA GLY A 214 7.63 32.12 33.78
C GLY A 214 6.59 31.38 34.63
N GLY A 215 6.54 30.06 34.41
CA GLY A 215 5.81 29.01 35.14
C GLY A 215 6.12 27.63 34.51
N PRO A 216 6.16 26.52 35.28
CA PRO A 216 7.31 25.63 35.33
C PRO A 216 7.31 24.46 34.33
N ALA A 217 8.52 23.99 34.03
CA ALA A 217 8.80 22.71 33.39
C ALA A 217 8.73 21.58 34.42
N ASP A 218 7.88 20.57 34.18
CA ASP A 218 8.22 19.15 34.36
C ASP A 218 7.07 18.24 33.86
N GLY A 219 7.40 17.28 32.97
CA GLY A 219 6.46 16.26 32.46
C GLY A 219 6.96 15.58 31.17
N PRO A 220 7.06 14.23 31.10
CA PRO A 220 7.91 13.53 30.14
C PRO A 220 7.22 13.20 28.80
N ASN A 221 7.99 13.30 27.70
CA ASN A 221 7.79 12.66 26.39
C ASN A 221 6.34 12.44 25.89
N GLY A 222 5.84 13.38 25.09
CA GLY A 222 4.74 13.16 24.15
C GLY A 222 5.03 13.83 22.81
N GLN A 223 5.20 13.05 21.74
CA GLN A 223 5.31 13.57 20.37
C GLN A 223 4.01 14.30 20.00
N GLY A 224 4.06 15.62 19.90
CA GLY A 224 2.94 16.43 19.41
C GLY A 224 2.69 16.14 17.93
N ILE A 225 1.47 15.72 17.60
CA ILE A 225 1.04 15.53 16.21
C ILE A 225 0.92 16.92 15.56
N SER A 226 1.87 17.26 14.69
CA SER A 226 1.81 18.47 13.87
C SER A 226 0.79 18.26 12.74
N LEU A 227 -0.44 18.74 12.94
CA LEU A 227 -1.46 18.77 11.89
C LEU A 227 -1.17 19.94 10.93
N PRO A 228 -1.26 19.73 9.59
CA PRO A 228 -1.04 20.80 8.63
C PRO A 228 -2.13 21.87 8.76
N MET A 229 -1.71 23.11 9.02
CA MET A 229 -2.55 24.29 9.04
C MET A 229 -2.51 24.97 7.68
N THR A 230 -3.67 25.31 7.14
CA THR A 230 -3.77 26.12 5.91
C THR A 230 -4.39 27.47 6.26
N GLY A 231 -3.76 28.55 5.79
CA GLY A 231 -4.18 29.93 6.05
C GLY A 231 -3.63 30.55 7.36
N SER A 232 -3.71 31.88 7.45
CA SER A 232 -3.31 32.66 8.64
C SER A 232 -4.43 33.60 9.06
N GLY A 233 -4.73 33.69 10.36
CA GLY A 233 -5.79 34.56 10.89
C GLY A 233 -7.18 33.90 10.90
N ALA A 234 -8.23 34.67 10.60
CA ALA A 234 -9.64 34.24 10.70
C ALA A 234 -10.03 33.10 9.73
N ASP A 235 -9.21 32.86 8.70
CA ASP A 235 -9.45 31.83 7.68
C ASP A 235 -8.64 30.55 7.91
N ALA A 236 -7.95 30.42 9.05
CA ALA A 236 -7.17 29.23 9.36
C ALA A 236 -8.08 27.98 9.44
N ARG A 237 -7.63 26.88 8.83
CA ARG A 237 -8.30 25.57 8.84
C ARG A 237 -7.30 24.47 9.19
N VAL A 238 -7.70 23.57 10.09
CA VAL A 238 -6.97 22.36 10.47
C VAL A 238 -7.63 21.16 9.80
N THR A 239 -6.87 20.38 9.04
CA THR A 239 -7.37 19.14 8.41
C THR A 239 -7.14 17.95 9.33
N LEU A 240 -8.22 17.26 9.74
CA LEU A 240 -8.14 16.02 10.50
C LEU A 240 -7.80 14.82 9.61
N PRO A 241 -7.31 13.70 10.19
CA PRO A 241 -6.97 12.47 9.46
C PRO A 241 -8.11 11.82 8.66
N ASN A 242 -9.36 12.22 8.92
CA ASN A 242 -10.56 11.79 8.19
C ASN A 242 -10.92 12.73 7.02
N GLY A 243 -10.08 13.71 6.70
CA GLY A 243 -10.27 14.68 5.62
C GLY A 243 -11.18 15.86 5.96
N GLN A 244 -11.70 15.97 7.18
CA GLN A 244 -12.51 17.13 7.59
C GLN A 244 -11.66 18.34 7.97
N GLN A 245 -12.06 19.52 7.51
CA GLN A 245 -11.39 20.79 7.83
C GLN A 245 -12.17 21.53 8.92
N ILE A 246 -11.55 21.79 10.06
CA ILE A 246 -12.15 22.52 11.19
C ILE A 246 -11.42 23.83 11.47
N HIS A 247 -12.13 24.82 12.02
CA HIS A 247 -11.50 26.06 12.45
C HIS A 247 -10.64 25.79 13.71
N PRO A 248 -9.47 26.42 13.89
CA PRO A 248 -8.61 26.17 15.06
C PRO A 248 -9.27 26.48 16.41
N ALA A 249 -10.23 27.42 16.44
CA ALA A 249 -11.05 27.65 17.64
C ALA A 249 -11.96 26.47 18.00
N GLN A 250 -12.42 25.68 17.02
CA GLN A 250 -13.19 24.45 17.26
C GLN A 250 -12.28 23.31 17.72
N LEU A 251 -11.04 23.23 17.22
CA LEU A 251 -10.04 22.30 17.71
C LEU A 251 -9.68 22.60 19.19
N ALA A 252 -9.50 23.88 19.53
CA ALA A 252 -9.23 24.30 20.90
C ALA A 252 -10.40 23.98 21.85
N ALA A 253 -11.65 24.18 21.40
CA ALA A 253 -12.85 23.82 22.16
C ALA A 253 -13.03 22.31 22.34
N LEU A 254 -12.53 21.49 21.40
CA LEU A 254 -12.47 20.03 21.54
C LEU A 254 -11.44 19.57 22.57
N MET A 255 -10.36 20.34 22.75
CA MET A 255 -9.25 19.96 23.61
C MET A 255 -9.38 20.45 25.05
N GLN A 256 -10.01 21.60 25.31
CA GLN A 256 -10.00 22.21 26.64
C GLN A 256 -11.31 22.95 26.98
N GLY A 257 -12.11 22.37 27.89
CA GLY A 257 -13.02 23.14 28.73
C GLY A 257 -14.50 23.21 28.32
N PRO A 258 -15.36 23.74 29.22
CA PRO A 258 -16.82 23.71 29.09
C PRO A 258 -17.31 24.51 27.87
N LEU A 259 -18.36 23.97 27.23
CA LEU A 259 -18.95 24.49 26.00
C LEU A 259 -19.34 25.98 26.11
N PRO A 260 -18.99 26.83 25.13
CA PRO A 260 -19.44 28.20 25.11
C PRO A 260 -20.98 28.27 24.97
N PRO A 261 -21.66 29.16 25.70
CA PRO A 261 -23.12 29.14 25.88
C PRO A 261 -23.96 29.50 24.64
N ASN A 262 -23.35 29.77 23.48
CA ASN A 262 -24.05 30.31 22.31
C ASN A 262 -23.83 29.52 21.01
N LEU A 263 -23.70 28.18 21.10
CA LEU A 263 -23.59 27.31 19.93
C LEU A 263 -24.98 26.98 19.33
N PRO A 264 -25.11 26.91 18.00
CA PRO A 264 -26.32 26.40 17.35
C PRO A 264 -26.66 25.00 17.87
N PRO A 265 -27.94 24.68 18.17
CA PRO A 265 -28.33 23.43 18.83
C PRO A 265 -27.91 22.16 18.08
N GLN A 266 -27.82 22.23 16.74
CA GLN A 266 -27.33 21.12 15.93
C GLN A 266 -25.83 20.83 16.14
N GLN A 267 -25.01 21.85 16.32
CA GLN A 267 -23.57 21.68 16.54
C GLN A 267 -23.27 21.20 17.97
N ALA A 268 -24.04 21.66 18.95
CA ALA A 268 -23.95 21.17 20.33
C ALA A 268 -24.30 19.67 20.44
N ALA A 269 -25.36 19.24 19.74
CA ALA A 269 -25.74 17.83 19.69
C ALA A 269 -24.66 16.96 19.02
N MET A 270 -24.07 17.44 17.92
CA MET A 270 -23.01 16.73 17.20
C MET A 270 -21.74 16.57 18.04
N LEU A 271 -21.32 17.61 18.75
CA LEU A 271 -20.16 17.56 19.66
C LEU A 271 -20.40 16.62 20.85
N MET A 272 -21.63 16.60 21.39
CA MET A 272 -22.00 15.67 22.46
C MET A 272 -21.96 14.22 21.97
N GLN A 273 -22.45 13.96 20.75
CA GLN A 273 -22.42 12.62 20.15
C GLN A 273 -20.99 12.16 19.83
N ALA A 274 -20.13 13.07 19.33
CA ALA A 274 -18.72 12.78 19.09
C ALA A 274 -17.96 12.46 20.38
N ARG A 275 -18.26 13.19 21.47
CA ARG A 275 -17.69 12.90 22.79
C ARG A 275 -18.15 11.55 23.33
N ALA A 276 -19.42 11.20 23.15
CA ALA A 276 -19.94 9.90 23.57
C ALA A 276 -19.26 8.74 22.83
N GLN A 277 -18.98 8.89 21.53
CA GLN A 277 -18.27 7.88 20.74
C GLN A 277 -16.82 7.71 21.18
N LEU A 278 -16.12 8.79 21.54
CA LEU A 278 -14.74 8.72 22.03
C LEU A 278 -14.64 8.01 23.39
N VAL A 279 -15.58 8.27 24.30
CA VAL A 279 -15.63 7.56 25.59
C VAL A 279 -15.89 6.07 25.39
N ALA A 280 -16.83 5.72 24.50
CA ALA A 280 -17.13 4.32 24.17
C ALA A 280 -15.92 3.60 23.54
N LEU A 281 -15.16 4.28 22.68
CA LEU A 281 -13.95 3.74 22.07
C LEU A 281 -12.85 3.52 23.13
N GLN A 282 -12.71 4.45 24.07
CA GLN A 282 -11.75 4.35 25.16
C GLN A 282 -12.10 3.19 26.11
N GLU A 283 -13.37 2.97 26.39
CA GLU A 283 -13.85 1.86 27.21
C GLU A 283 -13.57 0.50 26.54
N GLN A 284 -13.77 0.40 25.21
CA GLN A 284 -13.39 -0.79 24.44
C GLN A 284 -11.88 -1.04 24.45
N ALA A 285 -11.06 0.01 24.37
CA ALA A 285 -9.61 -0.11 24.43
C ALA A 285 -9.13 -0.60 25.81
N MET A 286 -9.74 -0.12 26.90
CA MET A 286 -9.42 -0.59 28.26
C MET A 286 -9.87 -2.05 28.49
N ALA A 287 -11.02 -2.44 27.95
CA ALA A 287 -11.49 -3.83 28.02
C ALA A 287 -10.56 -4.82 27.30
N GLN A 288 -10.00 -4.42 26.15
CA GLN A 288 -9.00 -5.23 25.43
C GLN A 288 -7.67 -5.32 26.16
N GLN A 289 -7.26 -4.28 26.89
CA GLN A 289 -6.05 -4.31 27.72
C GLN A 289 -6.22 -5.24 28.93
N GLN A 290 -7.38 -5.24 29.59
CA GLN A 290 -7.65 -6.15 30.70
C GLN A 290 -7.66 -7.63 30.29
N GLN A 291 -8.13 -7.95 29.07
CA GLN A 291 -8.05 -9.31 28.53
C GLN A 291 -6.61 -9.74 28.20
N LYS A 292 -5.72 -8.81 27.85
CA LYS A 292 -4.30 -9.11 27.60
C LYS A 292 -3.48 -9.28 28.88
N SER A 293 -3.86 -8.62 29.98
CA SER A 293 -3.16 -8.78 31.27
C SER A 293 -3.57 -10.04 32.05
N ALA A 294 -4.73 -10.63 31.77
CA ALA A 294 -5.18 -11.85 32.44
C ALA A 294 -4.58 -13.15 31.88
N SER A 295 -3.82 -13.10 30.78
CA SER A 295 -3.17 -14.27 30.16
C SER A 295 -1.68 -14.41 30.47
N VAL A 296 -1.12 -13.56 31.35
CA VAL A 296 0.31 -13.55 31.70
C VAL A 296 0.48 -13.53 33.22
N GLU A 297 0.01 -14.56 33.94
CA GLU A 297 0.40 -14.76 35.34
C GLU A 297 0.40 -16.26 35.71
N ALA A 298 1.55 -16.75 36.22
CA ALA A 298 1.84 -18.02 36.92
C ALA A 298 2.55 -19.18 36.12
N PRO A 299 3.45 -19.99 36.76
CA PRO A 299 4.88 -20.05 36.39
C PRO A 299 5.57 -21.47 36.35
N GLU A 300 6.87 -21.45 36.01
CA GLU A 300 8.02 -22.34 36.37
C GLU A 300 8.14 -23.81 35.89
N SER A 301 9.27 -24.12 35.21
CA SER A 301 10.43 -24.84 35.82
C SER A 301 11.62 -25.05 34.84
N THR A 302 12.80 -24.56 35.28
CA THR A 302 14.18 -25.12 35.22
C THR A 302 14.57 -26.09 34.08
N THR A 303 15.75 -25.94 33.44
CA THR A 303 17.03 -26.46 33.96
C THR A 303 18.27 -25.83 33.28
N THR A 304 19.26 -25.58 34.13
CA THR A 304 20.67 -25.15 33.98
C THR A 304 21.57 -26.02 33.08
N SER A 305 22.47 -25.40 32.30
CA SER A 305 23.94 -25.70 32.32
C SER A 305 24.79 -24.77 31.45
N SER A 306 25.70 -24.08 32.16
CA SER A 306 27.07 -23.62 31.84
C SER A 306 27.70 -23.95 30.47
N ASN A 307 28.32 -22.96 29.82
CA ASN A 307 29.77 -22.72 29.92
C ASN A 307 30.19 -21.38 29.30
N GLN A 308 31.20 -20.74 29.89
CA GLN A 308 31.87 -19.49 29.49
C GLN A 308 33.38 -19.80 29.35
N PRO A 309 34.28 -18.82 29.08
CA PRO A 309 34.49 -17.96 27.91
C PRO A 309 35.85 -18.28 27.23
N GLU A 310 36.19 -17.63 26.11
CA GLU A 310 37.56 -17.14 25.88
C GLU A 310 37.55 -15.82 25.08
N ALA A 311 38.57 -15.01 25.36
CA ALA A 311 38.75 -13.60 25.02
C ALA A 311 39.88 -13.39 23.98
N GLY A 312 39.97 -12.18 23.43
CA GLY A 312 41.12 -11.66 22.67
C GLY A 312 40.65 -10.84 21.47
N SER A 313 40.49 -9.51 21.56
CA SER A 313 41.50 -8.42 21.61
C SER A 313 41.95 -7.90 20.24
N ASP A 314 41.74 -6.59 20.08
CA ASP A 314 42.59 -5.59 19.41
C ASP A 314 42.44 -5.22 17.92
N ALA A 315 42.04 -3.94 17.78
CA ALA A 315 42.74 -2.85 17.11
C ALA A 315 42.45 -2.48 15.64
N ALA A 316 41.78 -1.32 15.52
CA ALA A 316 42.15 -0.11 14.78
C ALA A 316 42.53 -0.17 13.29
N ALA A 317 41.77 0.55 12.46
CA ALA A 317 42.29 1.60 11.57
C ALA A 317 41.16 2.42 10.92
N ALA A 318 41.34 3.73 10.88
CA ALA A 318 40.48 4.73 10.26
C ALA A 318 40.86 4.98 8.80
N ALA A 319 39.89 5.32 7.93
CA ALA A 319 40.14 6.16 6.74
C ALA A 319 38.83 6.78 6.18
N THR A 320 38.73 8.10 6.38
CA THR A 320 38.15 9.19 5.58
C THR A 320 37.33 8.97 4.30
N ALA A 321 36.20 9.68 4.31
CA ALA A 321 35.38 10.29 3.25
C ALA A 321 35.98 10.55 1.86
N ALA A 322 35.16 10.34 0.82
CA ALA A 322 35.12 11.14 -0.40
C ALA A 322 33.71 11.13 -1.02
N ALA A 323 33.09 12.31 -1.07
CA ALA A 323 31.86 12.59 -1.79
C ALA A 323 32.11 12.52 -3.31
N LYS A 324 31.17 11.96 -4.09
CA LYS A 324 31.19 12.03 -5.55
C LYS A 324 29.85 12.57 -6.06
N THR A 325 29.85 13.86 -6.33
CA THR A 325 28.93 14.57 -7.21
C THR A 325 29.06 14.04 -8.63
N VAL A 326 27.94 13.73 -9.29
CA VAL A 326 27.90 13.45 -10.74
C VAL A 326 26.96 14.46 -11.38
N THR A 327 27.59 15.42 -12.07
CA THR A 327 27.02 16.28 -13.10
C THR A 327 26.91 15.48 -14.41
N VAL A 328 25.74 15.52 -15.06
CA VAL A 328 25.58 15.07 -16.45
C VAL A 328 25.49 16.35 -17.28
N GLU A 329 26.54 16.60 -18.06
CA GLU A 329 26.57 17.62 -19.10
C GLU A 329 25.92 17.04 -20.37
N ASP A 330 25.09 17.86 -21.01
CA ASP A 330 24.49 17.61 -22.32
C ASP A 330 25.56 17.50 -23.40
N GLY A 331 25.44 16.47 -24.24
CA GLY A 331 26.14 16.35 -25.51
C GLY A 331 25.14 16.45 -26.65
N GLU A 332 24.94 17.66 -27.16
CA GLU A 332 24.47 17.93 -28.52
C GLU A 332 25.61 17.56 -29.49
N ASP A 333 25.39 16.62 -30.41
CA ASP A 333 25.78 16.73 -31.82
C ASP A 333 25.57 15.41 -32.60
N ALA A 334 24.97 15.59 -33.79
CA ALA A 334 24.78 14.67 -34.94
C ALA A 334 23.63 13.65 -34.91
#